data_AF-A0A378C389-F1
#
_entry.id   AF-A0A378C389-F1
#
_cell.length_a   1.000
_cell.length_b   1.000
_cell.length_c   1.000
_cell.angle_alpha   90.00
_cell.angle_beta   90.00
_cell.angle_gamma   90.00
#
_symmetry.space_group_name_H-M   'P 1'
#
loop_
_entity.id
_entity.type
_entity.pdbx_description
1 polymer ?
#
loop_
_entity_poly.entity_id
_entity_poly.type
_entity_poly.pdbx_seq_one_letter_code
_entity_poly.pdbx_strand_id
1 'polypeptide(L)' 'MRWLSQVGLTGSEQPPMGCFDWDPFVYLLGHDIDMVQQDVPAMLDAVFSIIDAGEASQQLIEVPPRLMSSS' A
#
# COMPACT_ATOMS: atom_id res chain seq x y z
N MET A 1 14.07 -0.48 8.93
CA MET A 1 14.27 0.36 10.14
C MET A 1 15.71 0.49 10.66
N ARG A 2 16.68 -0.31 10.19
CA ARG A 2 18.06 -0.27 10.70
C ARG A 2 18.70 1.12 10.69
N TRP A 3 18.56 1.85 9.58
CA TRP A 3 19.12 3.19 9.46
C TRP A 3 18.48 4.16 10.48
N LEU A 4 17.15 4.19 10.59
CA LEU A 4 16.43 5.00 11.58
C LEU A 4 16.88 4.69 13.02
N SER A 5 17.06 3.42 13.34
CA SER A 5 17.60 2.99 14.64
C SER A 5 19.03 3.48 14.88
N GLN A 6 19.90 3.46 13.85
CA GLN A 6 21.28 3.95 13.96
C GLN A 6 21.37 5.46 14.18
N VAL A 7 20.39 6.23 13.70
CA VAL A 7 20.33 7.68 13.89
C VAL A 7 19.43 8.11 15.06
N GLY A 8 18.88 7.16 15.83
CA GLY A 8 18.05 7.42 17.01
C GLY A 8 16.60 7.83 16.72
N LEU A 9 16.10 7.67 15.49
CA LEU A 9 14.76 8.07 15.06
C LEU A 9 13.75 6.92 15.18
N THR A 10 13.61 6.38 16.39
CA THR A 10 12.69 5.27 16.70
C THR A 10 11.94 5.53 18.00
N GLY A 11 10.79 4.88 18.22
CA GLY A 11 9.98 5.14 19.41
C GLY A 11 9.33 6.52 19.33
N SER A 12 9.46 7.35 20.38
CA SER A 12 8.89 8.71 20.40
C SER A 12 9.50 9.67 19.39
N GLU A 13 10.72 9.40 18.92
CA GLU A 13 11.44 10.22 17.94
C GLU A 13 11.22 9.75 16.50
N GLN A 14 10.33 8.77 16.29
CA GLN A 14 10.04 8.27 14.97
C GLN A 14 9.26 9.32 14.17
N PRO A 15 9.69 9.69 12.95
CA PRO A 15 8.92 10.57 12.11
C PRO A 15 7.62 9.88 11.66
N PRO A 16 6.59 10.63 11.23
CA PRO A 16 5.42 10.04 10.59
C PRO A 16 5.86 9.19 9.40
N MET A 17 5.42 7.93 9.37
CA MET A 17 5.78 6.99 8.32
C MET A 17 4.54 6.50 7.59
N GLY A 18 4.64 6.45 6.26
CA GLY A 18 3.61 5.91 5.39
C GLY A 18 4.19 4.83 4.49
N CYS A 19 3.39 3.83 4.19
CA CYS A 19 3.81 2.69 3.40
C CYS A 19 2.67 2.24 2.46
N PHE A 20 3.03 1.86 1.24
CA PHE A 20 2.13 1.36 0.21
C PHE A 20 2.44 -0.12 -0.05
N ASP A 21 1.43 -0.93 -0.36
CA ASP A 21 1.47 -2.41 -0.63
C ASP A 21 0.99 -3.32 0.51
N TRP A 22 0.66 -2.77 1.69
CA TRP A 22 0.13 -3.53 2.84
C TRP A 22 0.98 -4.76 3.22
N ASP A 23 2.23 -4.53 3.63
CA ASP A 23 3.08 -5.58 4.18
C ASP A 23 2.58 -5.98 5.60
N PRO A 24 2.16 -7.23 5.85
CA PRO A 24 1.70 -7.67 7.17
C PRO A 24 2.80 -7.63 8.24
N PHE A 25 4.07 -7.56 7.85
CA PHE A 25 5.20 -7.43 8.78
C PHE A 25 5.49 -5.99 9.19
N VAL A 26 4.79 -4.99 8.63
CA VAL A 26 4.99 -3.59 9.00
C VAL A 26 4.74 -3.33 10.49
N TYR A 27 3.81 -4.07 11.10
CA TYR A 27 3.54 -4.01 12.55
C TYR A 27 4.75 -4.41 13.40
N LEU A 28 5.71 -5.15 12.84
CA LEU A 28 6.95 -5.55 13.52
C LEU A 28 8.05 -4.47 13.42
N LEU A 29 7.86 -3.45 12.58
CA LEU A 29 8.86 -2.43 12.31
C LEU A 29 8.78 -1.23 13.28
N GLY A 30 7.71 -1.11 14.05
CA GLY A 30 7.48 -0.01 14.99
C GLY A 30 6.02 0.42 14.98
N HIS A 31 5.61 1.19 15.99
CA HIS A 31 4.26 1.77 16.05
C HIS A 31 4.11 2.89 15.00
N ASP A 32 2.86 3.15 14.59
CA ASP A 32 2.45 4.32 13.79
C ASP A 32 3.02 4.42 12.35
N ILE A 33 2.85 3.34 11.58
CA ILE A 33 3.04 3.36 10.13
C ILE A 33 1.67 3.34 9.46
N ASP A 34 1.30 4.43 8.79
CA ASP A 34 0.09 4.50 8.01
C ASP A 34 0.23 3.62 6.76
N MET A 35 -0.76 2.75 6.53
CA MET A 35 -0.72 1.77 5.47
C MET A 35 -1.78 2.08 4.43
N VAL A 36 -1.36 2.12 3.16
CA VAL A 36 -2.24 2.17 2.02
C VAL A 36 -2.11 0.86 1.24
N GLN A 37 -3.21 0.14 1.10
CA GLN A 37 -3.27 -1.15 0.43
C GLN A 37 -3.71 -0.98 -1.02
N GLN A 38 -3.04 -1.67 -1.96
CA GLN A 38 -3.56 -1.81 -3.31
C GLN A 38 -4.88 -2.59 -3.30
N ASP A 39 -5.88 -2.14 -4.04
CA ASP A 39 -7.08 -2.94 -4.28
C ASP A 39 -6.80 -4.01 -5.35
N VAL A 40 -5.97 -5.00 -4.99
CA VAL A 40 -5.57 -6.10 -5.87
C VAL A 40 -6.79 -6.83 -6.46
N PRO A 41 -7.86 -7.12 -5.69
CA PRO A 41 -9.08 -7.69 -6.27
C PRO A 41 -9.67 -6.82 -7.39
N ALA A 42 -9.90 -5.53 -7.16
CA ALA A 42 -10.47 -4.64 -8.17
C ALA A 42 -9.54 -4.45 -9.39
N MET A 43 -8.22 -4.47 -9.18
CA MET A 43 -7.24 -4.46 -10.26
C MET A 43 -7.35 -5.71 -11.14
N LEU A 44 -7.50 -6.89 -10.55
CA LEU A 44 -7.67 -8.14 -11.29
C LEU A 44 -9.01 -8.18 -12.04
N ASP A 45 -10.09 -7.72 -11.41
CA ASP A 45 -11.40 -7.63 -12.06
C ASP A 45 -11.36 -6.74 -13.30
N ALA A 46 -10.67 -5.59 -13.22
CA ALA A 46 -10.47 -4.70 -14.35
C ALA A 46 -9.65 -5.37 -15.48
N VAL A 47 -8.57 -6.08 -15.13
CA VAL A 47 -7.75 -6.81 -16.12
C VAL A 47 -8.57 -7.89 -16.83
N PHE A 48 -9.33 -8.70 -16.10
CA PHE A 48 -10.17 -9.74 -16.72
C PHE A 48 -11.25 -9.13 -17.62
N SER A 49 -11.86 -8.02 -17.21
CA SER A 49 -12.84 -7.31 -18.04
C SER A 49 -12.24 -6.81 -19.35
N ILE A 50 -10.99 -6.30 -19.34
CA ILE A 50 -10.28 -5.88 -20.56
C ILE A 50 -10.04 -7.07 -21.50
N ILE A 51 -9.61 -8.20 -20.94
CA ILE A 51 -9.34 -9.43 -21.71
C ILE A 51 -10.63 -9.92 -22.38
N ASP A 52 -11.73 -9.98 -21.63
CA ASP A 52 -13.02 -10.49 -22.09
C ASP A 52 -13.68 -9.60 -23.15
N ALA A 53 -13.48 -8.28 -23.08
CA ALA A 53 -14.04 -7.34 -24.04
C ALA A 53 -13.43 -7.47 -25.44
N GLY A 54 -12.21 -8.00 -25.57
CA GLY A 54 -11.54 -8.20 -26.87
C GLY A 54 -11.16 -6.91 -27.61
N GLU A 55 -11.44 -5.74 -27.04
CA GLU A 55 -11.10 -4.43 -27.60
C GLU A 55 -10.00 -3.77 -26.76
N ALA A 56 -8.81 -3.63 -27.34
CA ALA A 56 -7.71 -2.89 -26.73
C ALA A 56 -7.81 -1.38 -26.99
N SER A 57 -9.02 -0.79 -26.92
CA SER A 57 -9.09 0.67 -26.88
C SER A 57 -8.51 1.11 -25.53
N GLN A 58 -7.30 1.65 -25.54
CA GLN A 58 -6.57 2.00 -24.32
C GLN A 58 -7.33 3.08 -23.54
N GLN A 59 -8.14 2.64 -22.58
CA GLN A 59 -8.65 3.47 -21.52
C GLN A 59 -7.78 3.23 -20.28
N LEU A 60 -7.23 4.31 -19.73
CA LEU A 60 -6.59 4.27 -18.43
C LEU A 60 -7.67 3.96 -17.38
N ILE A 61 -7.56 2.83 -16.71
CA ILE A 61 -8.42 2.46 -15.58
C ILE A 61 -7.62 2.71 -14.30
N GLU A 62 -8.04 3.71 -13.52
CA GLU A 62 -7.45 4.01 -12.22
C GLU A 62 -8.25 3.32 -11.12
N VAL A 63 -7.60 2.43 -10.37
CA VAL A 63 -8.20 1.75 -9.22
C VAL A 63 -7.73 2.45 -7.94
N PRO A 64 -8.65 3.04 -7.14
CA PRO A 64 -8.26 3.73 -5.92
C PRO A 64 -7.72 2.74 -4.88
N PRO A 65 -6.62 3.07 -4.19
CA PRO A 65 -6.14 2.22 -3.10
C PRO A 65 -7.02 2.37 -1.85
N ARG A 66 -6.85 1.44 -0.91
CA ARG A 66 -7.60 1.39 0.34
C ARG A 66 -6.75 1.91 1.48
N LEU A 67 -7.25 2.88 2.22
CA LEU A 67 -6.61 3.32 3.46
C LEU A 67 -6.88 2.26 4.54
N MET A 68 -5.82 1.72 5.12
CA MET A 68 -5.91 0.74 6.19
C MET A 68 -5.83 1.50 7.51
N SER A 69 -6.95 1.56 8.24
CA SER A 69 -6.95 2.15 9.57
C SER A 69 -6.39 1.13 10.56
N SER A 70 -5.41 1.52 11.38
CA SER A 70 -5.02 0.74 12.55
C SER A 70 -6.14 0.84 13.60
N SER A 71 -6.87 -0.26 13.82
CA SER A 71 -7.84 -0.41 14.91
C SER A 71 -7.17 -0.73 16.24
#